data_AF-A0A5P5ZTI6-F1
#
_entry.id   AF-A0A5P5ZTI6-F1
#
_cell.length_a   1.000
_cell.length_b   1.000
_cell.length_c   1.000
_cell.angle_alpha   90.00
_cell.angle_beta   90.00
_cell.angle_gamma   90.00
#
_symmetry.space_group_name_H-M   'P 1'
#
loop_
_entity.id
_entity.type
_entity.pdbx_description
1 polymer ?
#
loop_
_entity_poly.entity_id
_entity_poly.type
_entity_poly.pdbx_seq_one_letter_code
_entity_poly.pdbx_strand_id
1 'polypeptide(L)'
;MCKNILTLIVFFLFSLTMGQTSAVFELRKLNKRYDSILIAYQQRAKDSLSGHSKKDRLKIMALYEQKVNKQRRQQNLAYLDKIKLEEDTSSGTPAKRDIKCKSMGNFGPPNFKRNSKYKATESPQVSAVPHFLGEVKSVVTFIVDEEGTVKNVRANGENEDFNREIELMFYTMEKKWTPVCVGGFAQANRFILPITQTAE
;
A
#
# COMPACT_ATOMS: atom_id res chain seq x y z
N MET A 1 29.73 -15.12 40.08
CA MET A 1 29.27 -15.65 38.78
C MET A 1 27.87 -15.08 38.48
N CYS A 2 27.76 -13.81 38.04
CA CYS A 2 26.47 -13.21 37.65
C CYS A 2 26.69 -12.17 36.53
N LYS A 3 27.08 -12.61 35.32
CA LYS A 3 27.25 -11.70 34.17
C LYS A 3 26.63 -12.19 32.85
N ASN A 4 25.98 -13.36 32.82
CA ASN A 4 25.53 -13.97 31.55
C ASN A 4 24.01 -14.08 31.38
N ILE A 5 23.20 -13.52 32.28
CA ILE A 5 21.73 -13.61 32.18
C ILE A 5 21.12 -12.35 31.52
N LEU A 6 21.82 -11.20 31.56
CA LEU A 6 21.30 -9.94 31.00
C LEU A 6 21.39 -9.86 29.47
N THR A 7 22.34 -10.58 28.85
CA THR A 7 22.55 -10.59 27.39
C THR A 7 21.52 -11.41 26.62
N LEU A 8 20.87 -12.39 27.25
CA LEU A 8 19.83 -13.21 26.63
C LEU A 8 18.47 -12.49 26.54
N ILE A 9 18.22 -11.51 27.42
CA ILE A 9 16.97 -10.73 27.43
C ILE A 9 16.98 -9.66 26.31
N VAL A 10 18.16 -9.20 25.87
CA VAL A 10 18.28 -8.19 24.80
C VAL A 10 18.03 -8.79 23.40
N PHE A 11 18.31 -10.07 23.19
CA PHE A 11 17.95 -10.76 21.94
C PHE A 11 16.46 -11.11 21.84
N PHE A 12 15.75 -11.19 22.98
CA PHE A 12 14.33 -11.57 23.00
C PHE A 12 13.37 -10.39 22.74
N LEU A 13 13.83 -9.15 22.93
CA LEU A 13 13.05 -7.94 22.65
C LEU A 13 12.99 -7.56 21.16
N PHE A 14 13.70 -8.29 20.29
CA PHE A 14 13.57 -8.16 18.83
C PHE A 14 12.53 -9.12 18.23
N SER A 15 11.72 -9.76 19.05
CA SER A 15 10.44 -10.33 18.60
C SER A 15 9.44 -9.18 18.37
N LEU A 16 9.79 -8.30 17.42
CA LEU A 16 8.91 -7.29 16.87
C LEU A 16 7.59 -7.98 16.51
N THR A 17 6.51 -7.46 17.09
CA THR A 17 5.14 -7.84 16.80
C THR A 17 4.96 -7.99 15.29
N MET A 18 4.80 -9.22 14.82
CA MET A 18 4.67 -9.62 13.41
C MET A 18 3.32 -9.19 12.81
N GLY A 19 2.97 -7.91 12.96
CA GLY A 19 1.77 -7.32 12.36
C GLY A 19 1.98 -7.10 10.87
N GLN A 20 3.06 -6.42 10.46
CA GLN A 20 3.47 -6.12 9.08
C GLN A 20 4.99 -5.97 8.99
N THR A 21 5.60 -6.26 7.84
CA THR A 21 7.03 -6.03 7.58
C THR A 21 7.40 -4.55 7.75
N SER A 22 8.62 -4.25 8.21
CA SER A 22 9.10 -2.87 8.38
C SER A 22 9.10 -2.10 7.04
N ALA A 23 9.38 -2.78 5.93
CA ALA A 23 9.34 -2.17 4.60
C ALA A 23 7.94 -1.67 4.19
N VAL A 24 6.85 -2.39 4.53
CA VAL A 24 5.46 -1.95 4.31
C VAL A 24 5.15 -0.68 5.10
N PHE A 25 5.60 -0.60 6.36
CA PHE A 25 5.40 0.59 7.18
C PHE A 25 6.11 1.81 6.58
N GLU A 26 7.35 1.66 6.16
CA GLU A 26 8.11 2.73 5.51
C GLU A 26 7.51 3.16 4.17
N LEU A 27 7.01 2.23 3.36
CA LEU A 27 6.25 2.53 2.14
C LEU A 27 5.02 3.42 2.43
N ARG A 28 4.27 3.14 3.49
CA ARG A 28 3.10 3.95 3.88
C ARG A 28 3.51 5.35 4.33
N LYS A 29 4.57 5.44 5.13
CA LYS A 29 5.13 6.72 5.58
C LYS A 29 5.63 7.56 4.41
N LEU A 30 6.29 6.92 3.44
CA LEU A 30 6.74 7.55 2.20
C LEU A 30 5.56 8.15 1.43
N ASN A 31 4.49 7.39 1.22
CA ASN A 31 3.30 7.89 0.52
C ASN A 31 2.65 9.08 1.25
N LYS A 32 2.53 9.03 2.58
CA LYS A 32 2.03 10.18 3.37
C LYS A 32 2.90 11.42 3.21
N ARG A 33 4.22 11.25 3.15
CA ARG A 33 5.16 12.36 2.93
C ARG A 33 4.94 13.01 1.57
N TYR A 34 4.80 12.22 0.51
CA TYR A 34 4.51 12.75 -0.82
C TYR A 34 3.16 13.46 -0.87
N ASP A 35 2.11 12.88 -0.27
CA ASP A 35 0.80 13.53 -0.21
C ASP A 35 0.89 14.88 0.50
N SER A 36 1.65 14.96 1.61
CA SER A 36 1.90 16.23 2.31
C SER A 36 2.63 17.26 1.44
N ILE A 37 3.66 16.85 0.69
CA ILE A 37 4.38 17.72 -0.25
C ILE A 37 3.44 18.28 -1.31
N LEU A 38 2.59 17.43 -1.89
CA LEU A 38 1.67 17.79 -2.95
C LEU A 38 0.57 18.74 -2.45
N ILE A 39 -0.01 18.48 -1.28
CA ILE A 39 -1.00 19.37 -0.64
C ILE A 39 -0.37 20.75 -0.37
N ALA A 40 0.82 20.78 0.21
CA ALA A 40 1.52 22.04 0.51
C ALA A 40 1.90 22.80 -0.77
N TYR A 41 2.21 22.08 -1.85
CA TYR A 41 2.41 22.68 -3.17
C TYR A 41 1.11 23.29 -3.70
N GLN A 42 0.01 22.54 -3.70
CA GLN A 42 -1.29 23.01 -4.19
C GLN A 42 -1.77 24.27 -3.46
N GLN A 43 -1.59 24.32 -2.14
CA GLN A 43 -1.92 25.49 -1.33
C GLN A 43 -1.09 26.71 -1.74
N ARG A 44 0.24 26.58 -1.81
CA ARG A 44 1.12 27.68 -2.23
C ARG A 44 0.86 28.13 -3.67
N ALA A 45 0.66 27.18 -4.58
CA ALA A 45 0.39 27.45 -5.98
C ALA A 45 -0.92 28.22 -6.19
N LYS A 46 -1.94 27.99 -5.36
CA LYS A 46 -3.21 28.75 -5.42
C LYS A 46 -2.98 30.25 -5.25
N ASP A 47 -2.10 30.64 -4.33
CA ASP A 47 -1.80 32.04 -4.01
C ASP A 47 -0.78 32.62 -5.00
N SER A 48 0.32 31.90 -5.25
CA SER A 48 1.40 32.35 -6.15
C SER A 48 0.99 32.45 -7.62
N LEU A 49 0.04 31.62 -8.07
CA LEU A 49 -0.45 31.61 -9.45
C LEU A 49 -1.80 32.31 -9.62
N SER A 50 -2.20 33.15 -8.66
CA SER A 50 -3.48 33.88 -8.68
C SER A 50 -3.63 34.81 -9.90
N GLY A 51 -2.51 35.35 -10.42
CA GLY A 51 -2.50 36.19 -11.62
C GLY A 51 -2.54 35.44 -12.96
N HIS A 52 -2.43 34.10 -12.96
CA HIS A 52 -2.48 33.30 -14.17
C HIS A 52 -3.92 32.94 -14.58
N SER A 53 -4.12 32.66 -15.87
CA SER A 53 -5.37 32.05 -16.32
C SER A 53 -5.59 30.70 -15.60
N LYS A 54 -6.86 30.34 -15.37
CA LYS A 54 -7.21 29.05 -14.74
C LYS A 54 -6.54 27.87 -15.46
N LYS A 55 -6.49 27.93 -16.80
CA LYS A 55 -5.90 26.89 -17.66
C LYS A 55 -4.39 26.77 -17.42
N ASP A 56 -3.67 27.88 -17.42
CA ASP A 56 -2.21 27.89 -17.22
C ASP A 56 -1.84 27.45 -15.81
N ARG A 57 -2.62 27.89 -14.80
CA ARG A 57 -2.44 27.45 -13.42
C ARG A 57 -2.58 25.93 -13.29
N LEU A 58 -3.65 25.35 -13.83
CA LEU A 58 -3.88 23.89 -13.78
C LEU A 58 -2.78 23.13 -14.54
N LYS A 59 -2.31 23.66 -15.67
CA LYS A 59 -1.18 23.07 -16.42
C LYS A 59 0.11 23.06 -15.60
N ILE A 60 0.50 24.19 -15.03
CA ILE A 60 1.72 24.32 -14.22
C ILE A 60 1.66 23.37 -13.02
N MET A 61 0.51 23.35 -12.33
CA MET A 61 0.29 22.47 -11.20
C MET A 61 0.38 21.00 -11.60
N ALA A 62 -0.31 20.58 -12.65
CA ALA A 62 -0.29 19.20 -13.13
C ALA A 62 1.12 18.74 -13.56
N LEU A 63 1.91 19.58 -14.23
CA LEU A 63 3.28 19.25 -14.61
C LEU A 63 4.19 19.01 -13.40
N TYR A 64 4.08 19.85 -12.37
CA TYR A 64 4.82 19.66 -11.14
C TYR A 64 4.39 18.37 -10.42
N GLU A 65 3.09 18.14 -10.30
CA GLU A 65 2.54 16.92 -9.68
C GLU A 65 2.98 15.66 -10.43
N GLN A 66 2.98 15.68 -11.76
CA GLN A 66 3.46 14.57 -12.59
C GLN A 66 4.94 14.26 -12.29
N LYS A 67 5.79 15.29 -12.17
CA LYS A 67 7.22 15.12 -11.82
C LYS A 67 7.39 14.47 -10.45
N VAL A 68 6.65 14.95 -9.45
CA VAL A 68 6.70 14.42 -8.08
C VAL A 68 6.16 12.98 -8.03
N ASN A 69 5.04 12.71 -8.71
CA ASN A 69 4.44 11.38 -8.76
C ASN A 69 5.31 10.37 -9.48
N LYS A 70 6.07 10.79 -10.51
CA LYS A 70 7.09 9.95 -11.16
C LYS A 70 8.15 9.50 -10.16
N GLN A 71 8.66 10.40 -9.33
CA GLN A 71 9.63 10.07 -8.29
C GLN A 71 9.03 9.18 -7.19
N ARG A 72 7.80 9.48 -6.75
CA ARG A 72 7.05 8.63 -5.82
C ARG A 72 6.91 7.20 -6.35
N ARG A 73 6.53 7.03 -7.62
CA ARG A 73 6.40 5.71 -8.27
C ARG A 73 7.72 4.94 -8.21
N GLN A 74 8.83 5.57 -8.58
CA GLN A 74 10.16 4.93 -8.54
C GLN A 74 10.52 4.43 -7.14
N GLN A 75 10.26 5.24 -6.11
CA GLN A 75 10.56 4.85 -4.73
C GLN A 75 9.60 3.78 -4.21
N ASN A 76 8.32 3.86 -4.56
CA ASN A 76 7.35 2.82 -4.22
C ASN A 76 7.77 1.47 -4.79
N LEU A 77 8.20 1.42 -6.05
CA LEU A 77 8.73 0.20 -6.68
C LEU A 77 9.96 -0.34 -5.93
N ALA A 78 10.90 0.52 -5.54
CA ALA A 78 12.05 0.08 -4.76
C ALA A 78 11.67 -0.48 -3.37
N TYR A 79 10.62 0.04 -2.74
CA TYR A 79 10.09 -0.54 -1.50
C TYR A 79 9.35 -1.85 -1.74
N LEU A 80 8.64 -1.99 -2.86
CA LEU A 80 7.98 -3.24 -3.24
C LEU A 80 9.00 -4.38 -3.34
N ASP A 81 10.15 -4.14 -3.98
CA ASP A 81 11.22 -5.13 -4.09
C ASP A 81 11.77 -5.54 -2.72
N LYS A 82 11.92 -4.57 -1.79
CA LYS A 82 12.33 -4.85 -0.40
C LYS A 82 11.31 -5.69 0.35
N ILE A 83 10.02 -5.37 0.21
CA ILE A 83 8.93 -6.13 0.85
C ILE A 83 8.98 -7.58 0.38
N LYS A 84 9.12 -7.82 -0.94
CA LYS A 84 9.21 -9.17 -1.49
C LYS A 84 10.40 -9.93 -0.93
N LEU A 85 11.57 -9.30 -0.86
CA LEU A 85 12.77 -9.90 -0.29
C LEU A 85 12.61 -10.26 1.19
N GLU A 86 12.02 -9.37 2.00
CA GLU A 86 11.73 -9.61 3.42
C GLU A 86 10.74 -10.77 3.60
N GLU A 87 9.67 -10.80 2.80
CA GLU A 87 8.66 -11.87 2.83
C GLU A 87 9.26 -13.23 2.45
N ASP A 88 10.05 -13.30 1.39
CA ASP A 88 10.67 -14.54 0.91
C ASP A 88 11.67 -15.10 1.95
N THR A 89 12.37 -14.24 2.67
CA THR A 89 13.30 -14.62 3.75
C THR A 89 12.56 -15.07 5.01
N SER A 90 11.32 -14.62 5.21
CA SER A 90 10.54 -14.83 6.44
C SER A 90 9.77 -16.15 6.50
N SER A 91 10.19 -17.19 5.79
CA SER A 91 9.51 -18.49 5.63
C SER A 91 9.32 -19.34 6.91
N GLY A 92 9.38 -18.73 8.10
CA GLY A 92 9.02 -19.38 9.36
C GLY A 92 7.50 -19.44 9.53
N THR A 93 7.00 -20.64 9.84
CA THR A 93 5.61 -20.84 10.26
C THR A 93 5.32 -19.91 11.45
N PRO A 94 4.35 -18.96 11.34
CA PRO A 94 3.98 -18.15 12.48
C PRO A 94 3.45 -19.08 13.58
N ALA A 95 3.92 -18.86 14.81
CA ALA A 95 3.36 -19.56 15.96
C ALA A 95 1.84 -19.36 15.97
N LYS A 96 1.07 -20.45 15.92
CA LYS A 96 -0.40 -20.39 16.01
C LYS A 96 -0.77 -19.65 17.29
N ARG A 97 -1.48 -18.53 17.16
CA ARG A 97 -2.06 -17.81 18.28
C ARG A 97 -3.57 -17.91 18.17
N ASP A 98 -4.21 -18.33 19.25
CA ASP A 98 -5.67 -18.44 19.29
C ASP A 98 -6.29 -17.04 19.43
N ILE A 99 -6.37 -16.31 18.33
CA ILE A 99 -7.00 -14.99 18.27
C ILE A 99 -8.50 -15.19 18.16
N LYS A 100 -9.27 -14.83 19.20
CA LYS A 100 -10.74 -14.88 19.13
C LYS A 100 -11.28 -13.89 18.10
N CYS A 101 -12.28 -14.31 17.34
CA CYS A 101 -12.97 -13.43 16.41
C CYS A 101 -13.74 -12.32 17.13
N LYS A 102 -13.62 -11.09 16.61
CA LYS A 102 -14.31 -9.90 17.17
C LYS A 102 -15.80 -9.85 16.78
N SER A 103 -16.20 -10.50 15.70
CA SER A 103 -17.60 -10.80 15.36
C SER A 103 -17.66 -11.94 14.34
N MET A 104 -18.75 -12.71 14.30
CA MET A 104 -19.09 -13.62 13.19
C MET A 104 -19.60 -12.84 11.95
N GLY A 105 -19.04 -11.65 11.71
CA GLY A 105 -19.40 -10.84 10.55
C GLY A 105 -18.91 -11.47 9.26
N ASN A 106 -19.59 -11.16 8.17
CA ASN A 106 -19.21 -11.61 6.82
C ASN A 106 -17.75 -11.24 6.54
N PHE A 107 -16.96 -12.24 6.13
CA PHE A 107 -15.64 -12.02 5.55
C PHE A 107 -15.77 -11.02 4.39
N GLY A 108 -14.83 -10.09 4.30
CA GLY A 108 -14.87 -9.13 3.21
C GLY A 108 -13.68 -8.19 3.19
N PRO A 109 -13.45 -7.55 2.03
CA PRO A 109 -12.47 -6.49 1.92
C PRO A 109 -12.83 -5.32 2.85
N PRO A 110 -11.84 -4.57 3.32
CA PRO A 110 -12.11 -3.32 4.01
C PRO A 110 -12.77 -2.33 3.05
N ASN A 111 -13.49 -1.35 3.61
CA ASN A 111 -13.97 -0.21 2.83
C ASN A 111 -12.78 0.56 2.21
N PHE A 112 -12.55 0.37 0.90
CA PHE A 112 -11.43 0.89 0.08
C PHE A 112 -11.36 2.42 -0.07
N LYS A 113 -11.96 3.20 0.83
CA LYS A 113 -11.82 4.65 0.83
C LYS A 113 -10.39 5.03 1.21
N ARG A 114 -9.64 5.58 0.24
CA ARG A 114 -8.34 6.22 0.47
C ARG A 114 -8.57 7.48 1.31
N ASN A 115 -7.97 7.56 2.49
CA ASN A 115 -8.12 8.70 3.40
C ASN A 115 -7.16 9.87 3.07
N SER A 116 -6.64 9.94 1.84
CA SER A 116 -5.74 11.03 1.46
C SER A 116 -6.52 12.30 1.16
N LYS A 117 -6.06 13.42 1.72
CA LYS A 117 -6.57 14.76 1.40
C LYS A 117 -6.05 15.26 0.04
N TYR A 118 -4.97 14.67 -0.47
CA TYR A 118 -4.44 15.00 -1.78
C TYR A 118 -5.39 14.48 -2.87
N LYS A 119 -5.78 15.38 -3.76
CA LYS A 119 -6.49 15.08 -5.00
C LYS A 119 -5.65 15.59 -6.16
N ALA A 120 -5.45 14.77 -7.19
CA ALA A 120 -4.63 15.15 -8.34
C ALA A 120 -5.22 16.38 -9.04
N THR A 121 -4.37 17.28 -9.50
CA THR A 121 -4.80 18.40 -10.33
C THR A 121 -5.14 17.90 -11.72
N GLU A 122 -6.42 18.04 -12.10
CA GLU A 122 -6.89 17.72 -13.45
C GLU A 122 -6.59 18.88 -14.41
N SER A 123 -5.86 18.59 -15.48
CA SER A 123 -5.57 19.54 -16.55
C SER A 123 -5.90 18.94 -17.91
N PRO A 124 -6.66 19.63 -18.77
CA PRO A 124 -6.94 19.16 -20.13
C PRO A 124 -5.70 18.93 -20.99
N GLN A 125 -4.56 19.50 -20.58
CA GLN A 125 -3.31 19.44 -21.35
C GLN A 125 -2.28 18.47 -20.77
N VAL A 126 -2.53 17.93 -19.57
CA VAL A 126 -1.57 17.09 -18.85
C VAL A 126 -2.32 15.92 -18.25
N SER A 127 -2.16 14.74 -18.84
CA SER A 127 -2.70 13.50 -18.28
C SER A 127 -1.82 13.03 -17.12
N ALA A 128 -2.39 12.97 -15.92
CA ALA A 128 -1.71 12.49 -14.72
C ALA A 128 -1.66 10.95 -14.64
N VAL A 129 -2.49 10.26 -15.43
CA VAL A 129 -2.63 8.80 -15.44
C VAL A 129 -1.97 8.23 -16.69
N PRO A 130 -1.13 7.18 -16.60
CA PRO A 130 -0.76 6.39 -17.77
C PRO A 130 -2.05 5.87 -18.42
N HIS A 131 -2.36 6.32 -19.63
CA HIS A 131 -3.49 5.76 -20.35
C HIS A 131 -3.10 4.37 -20.83
N PHE A 132 -3.72 3.35 -20.24
CA PHE A 132 -3.78 2.04 -20.85
C PHE A 132 -4.78 2.12 -21.99
N LEU A 133 -4.36 1.73 -23.20
CA LEU A 133 -5.26 1.59 -24.32
C LEU A 133 -5.97 0.24 -24.17
N GLY A 134 -7.26 0.27 -23.87
CA GLY A 134 -8.09 -0.94 -23.74
C GLY A 134 -8.27 -1.46 -22.32
N GLU A 135 -8.54 -2.77 -22.21
CA GLU A 135 -8.80 -3.48 -20.98
C GLU A 135 -7.51 -4.14 -20.47
N VAL A 136 -7.13 -3.88 -19.21
CA VAL A 136 -6.02 -4.57 -18.54
C VAL A 136 -6.56 -5.47 -17.42
N LYS A 137 -6.02 -6.68 -17.33
CA LYS A 137 -6.44 -7.73 -16.38
C LYS A 137 -5.28 -8.20 -15.54
N SER A 138 -5.56 -8.55 -14.30
CA SER A 138 -4.61 -9.16 -13.39
C SER A 138 -5.33 -10.04 -12.38
N VAL A 139 -4.70 -11.14 -11.97
CA VAL A 139 -5.16 -12.01 -10.89
C VAL A 139 -4.21 -11.82 -9.72
N VAL A 140 -4.74 -11.38 -8.59
CA VAL A 140 -3.97 -11.14 -7.37
C VAL A 140 -4.17 -12.29 -6.41
N THR A 141 -3.07 -12.82 -5.90
CA THR A 141 -3.06 -13.76 -4.78
C THR A 141 -2.41 -13.11 -3.57
N PHE A 142 -2.98 -13.30 -2.39
CA PHE A 142 -2.47 -12.70 -1.16
C PHE A 142 -2.93 -13.50 0.07
N ILE A 143 -2.29 -13.28 1.21
CA ILE A 143 -2.66 -13.88 2.49
C ILE A 143 -3.20 -12.78 3.39
N VAL A 144 -4.36 -13.02 4.02
CA VAL A 144 -4.80 -12.23 5.17
C VAL A 144 -4.49 -13.05 6.41
N ASP A 145 -3.69 -12.50 7.32
CA ASP A 145 -3.37 -13.16 8.58
C ASP A 145 -4.51 -13.05 9.62
N GLU A 146 -4.34 -13.73 10.75
CA GLU A 146 -5.29 -13.76 11.87
C GLU A 146 -5.60 -12.36 12.43
N GLU A 147 -4.73 -11.38 12.19
CA GLU A 147 -4.88 -10.00 12.63
C GLU A 147 -5.48 -9.08 11.54
N GLY A 148 -5.83 -9.64 10.38
CA GLY A 148 -6.39 -8.90 9.25
C GLY A 148 -5.36 -8.18 8.38
N THR A 149 -4.07 -8.49 8.54
CA THR A 149 -3.02 -7.91 7.70
C THR A 149 -2.88 -8.68 6.40
N VAL A 150 -2.73 -7.94 5.30
CA VAL A 150 -2.32 -8.48 3.99
C VAL A 150 -0.81 -8.70 3.92
N LYS A 151 -0.40 -9.90 3.48
CA LYS A 151 1.00 -10.33 3.23
C LYS A 151 1.07 -11.17 1.94
N ASN A 152 2.27 -11.37 1.42
CA ASN A 152 2.58 -12.25 0.30
C ASN A 152 1.72 -11.94 -0.94
N VAL A 153 1.60 -10.66 -1.27
CA VAL A 153 0.83 -10.22 -2.42
C VAL A 153 1.61 -10.53 -3.68
N ARG A 154 0.96 -11.18 -4.64
CA ARG A 154 1.49 -11.47 -5.97
C ARG A 154 0.40 -11.20 -7.00
N ALA A 155 0.66 -10.31 -7.95
CA ALA A 155 -0.25 -10.01 -9.04
C ALA A 155 0.30 -10.58 -10.36
N ASN A 156 -0.56 -11.21 -11.16
CA ASN A 156 -0.18 -11.83 -12.42
C ASN A 156 -1.18 -11.48 -13.53
N GLY A 157 -0.68 -10.99 -14.65
CA GLY A 157 -1.44 -10.50 -15.78
C GLY A 157 -0.48 -10.04 -16.88
N GLU A 158 -1.02 -9.73 -18.06
CA GLU A 158 -0.20 -9.39 -19.25
C GLU A 158 0.63 -8.11 -19.07
N ASN A 159 0.16 -7.16 -18.24
CA ASN A 159 0.83 -5.88 -18.03
C ASN A 159 1.57 -5.86 -16.68
N GLU A 160 2.91 -5.94 -16.72
CA GLU A 160 3.74 -5.95 -15.52
C GLU A 160 3.64 -4.66 -14.69
N ASP A 161 3.54 -3.51 -15.34
CA ASP A 161 3.41 -2.22 -14.67
C ASP A 161 2.09 -2.12 -13.89
N PHE A 162 1.01 -2.67 -14.47
CA PHE A 162 -0.29 -2.77 -13.82
C PHE A 162 -0.25 -3.76 -12.65
N ASN A 163 0.37 -4.93 -12.82
CA ASN A 163 0.55 -5.91 -11.75
C ASN A 163 1.28 -5.30 -10.54
N ARG A 164 2.39 -4.57 -10.77
CA ARG A 164 3.15 -3.90 -9.71
C ARG A 164 2.33 -2.81 -9.01
N GLU A 165 1.53 -2.05 -9.75
CA GLU A 165 0.64 -1.04 -9.16
C GLU A 165 -0.41 -1.68 -8.26
N ILE A 166 -0.96 -2.83 -8.68
CA ILE A 166 -1.89 -3.59 -7.85
C ILE A 166 -1.21 -4.07 -6.57
N GLU A 167 -0.02 -4.64 -6.64
CA GLU A 167 0.70 -5.08 -5.43
C GLU A 167 0.93 -3.91 -4.47
N LEU A 168 1.37 -2.76 -4.98
CA LEU A 168 1.50 -1.52 -4.19
C LEU A 168 0.19 -1.08 -3.55
N MET A 169 -0.92 -1.15 -4.29
CA MET A 169 -2.25 -0.83 -3.75
C MET A 169 -2.55 -1.70 -2.54
N PHE A 170 -2.29 -3.01 -2.61
CA PHE A 170 -2.56 -3.92 -1.50
C PHE A 170 -1.72 -3.62 -0.25
N TYR A 171 -0.43 -3.36 -0.42
CA TYR A 171 0.45 -3.05 0.72
C TYR A 171 0.18 -1.68 1.36
N THR A 172 -0.29 -0.72 0.56
CA THR A 172 -0.56 0.65 1.04
C THR A 172 -1.94 0.82 1.70
N MET A 173 -2.81 -0.19 1.63
CA MET A 173 -4.09 -0.18 2.33
C MET A 173 -3.93 -0.12 3.85
N GLU A 174 -4.37 0.99 4.46
CA GLU A 174 -4.26 1.18 5.92
C GLU A 174 -5.28 0.36 6.71
N LYS A 175 -6.46 0.11 6.13
CA LYS A 175 -7.51 -0.63 6.81
C LYS A 175 -7.24 -2.12 6.75
N LYS A 176 -7.39 -2.78 7.90
CA LYS A 176 -7.25 -4.23 8.03
C LYS A 176 -8.44 -4.95 7.40
N TRP A 177 -8.16 -6.11 6.81
CA TRP A 177 -9.15 -7.05 6.33
C TRP A 177 -9.79 -7.79 7.51
N THR A 178 -11.01 -8.29 7.32
CA THR A 178 -11.61 -9.21 8.28
C THR A 178 -11.01 -10.60 8.05
N PRO A 179 -10.36 -11.25 9.03
CA PRO A 179 -9.85 -12.61 8.88
C PRO A 179 -10.99 -13.64 8.80
N VAL A 180 -10.68 -14.85 8.35
CA VAL A 180 -11.65 -15.96 8.36
C VAL A 180 -11.81 -16.49 9.78
N CYS A 181 -13.04 -16.75 10.20
CA CYS A 181 -13.36 -17.31 11.51
C CYS A 181 -13.70 -18.80 11.40
N VAL A 182 -12.89 -19.65 12.03
CA VAL A 182 -13.12 -21.10 12.12
C VAL A 182 -13.20 -21.48 13.59
N GLY A 183 -14.32 -22.07 14.02
CA GLY A 183 -14.50 -22.47 15.42
C GLY A 183 -14.41 -21.32 16.44
N GLY A 184 -14.70 -20.08 16.03
CA GLY A 184 -14.60 -18.88 16.88
C GLY A 184 -13.22 -18.23 16.93
N PHE A 185 -12.23 -18.78 16.23
CA PHE A 185 -10.87 -18.26 16.15
C PHE A 185 -10.57 -17.72 14.74
N ALA A 186 -9.83 -16.62 14.69
CA ALA A 186 -9.35 -16.02 13.46
C ALA A 186 -8.21 -16.87 12.90
N GLN A 187 -8.26 -17.17 11.61
CA GLN A 187 -7.28 -17.98 10.92
C GLN A 187 -6.73 -17.23 9.71
N ALA A 188 -5.42 -17.34 9.50
CA ALA A 188 -4.79 -16.86 8.27
C ALA A 188 -5.31 -17.66 7.07
N ASN A 189 -5.67 -16.98 5.98
CA ASN A 189 -6.14 -17.63 4.77
C ASN A 189 -5.60 -16.96 3.51
N ARG A 190 -5.49 -17.74 2.43
CA ARG A 190 -5.09 -17.27 1.11
C ARG A 190 -6.32 -16.88 0.29
N PHE A 191 -6.22 -15.76 -0.40
CA PHE A 191 -7.25 -15.21 -1.26
C PHE A 191 -6.76 -15.03 -2.68
N ILE A 192 -7.69 -15.10 -3.61
CA ILE A 192 -7.48 -14.88 -5.04
C ILE A 192 -8.54 -13.88 -5.49
N LEU A 193 -8.12 -12.78 -6.10
CA LEU A 193 -9.00 -11.72 -6.58
C LEU A 193 -8.63 -11.36 -8.04
N PRO A 194 -9.52 -11.60 -9.01
CA PRO A 194 -9.36 -11.04 -10.35
C PRO A 194 -9.68 -9.54 -10.32
N ILE A 195 -8.83 -8.75 -10.98
CA ILE A 195 -8.96 -7.30 -11.11
C ILE A 195 -8.88 -6.94 -12.59
N THR A 196 -9.86 -6.17 -13.04
CA THR A 196 -9.92 -5.61 -14.37
C THR A 196 -9.99 -4.09 -14.27
N GLN A 197 -9.19 -3.39 -15.07
CA GLN A 197 -9.33 -1.95 -15.28
C GLN A 197 -9.62 -1.70 -16.76
N THR A 198 -10.72 -0.99 -17.03
CA THR A 198 -11.05 -0.48 -18.36
C THR A 198 -10.69 0.99 -18.42
N ALA A 199 -10.19 1.46 -19.57
CA ALA A 199 -10.11 2.88 -19.86
C ALA A 199 -11.53 3.46 -19.93
N GLU A 200 -11.75 4.60 -19.27
CA GLU A 200 -12.96 5.43 -19.41
C GLU A 200 -12.67 6.59 -20.37
#